data_AF-A0A0G1TL18-F1
#
_entry.id   AF-A0A0G1TL18-F1
#
_cell.length_a   1.000
_cell.length_b   1.000
_cell.length_c   1.000
_cell.angle_alpha   90.00
_cell.angle_beta   90.00
_cell.angle_gamma   90.00
#
_symmetry.space_group_name_H-M   'P 1'
#
loop_
_entity.id
_entity.type
_entity.pdbx_description
1 polymer ?
#
loop_
_entity_poly.entity_id
_entity_poly.type
_entity_poly.pdbx_seq_one_letter_code
_entity_poly.pdbx_strand_id
1 'polypeptide(L)'
;DSITWDKWDTRTGTEGAPRELCTDYSGDTFRLFASETDDGAAYDRMFVLATDLTENKRGMNYVKRLTKMRCIFRNEDAGTVDVYIKRDYESSWQSIGSISLDGTEEFLFLDVYPNYTAKNFLIKFSAQNRFRFLGIIFDEDSFEILGSR
;
A
#
# COMPACT_ATOMS: atom_id res chain seq x y z
N ASP A 1 20.27 37.77 -7.33
CA ASP A 1 20.38 36.43 -6.73
C ASP A 1 19.24 35.53 -7.17
N SER A 2 19.48 34.73 -8.21
CA SER A 2 18.64 33.57 -8.51
C SER A 2 19.55 32.50 -9.10
N ILE A 3 19.96 31.55 -8.26
CA ILE A 3 20.63 30.33 -8.70
C ILE A 3 19.65 29.59 -9.61
N THR A 4 19.91 29.62 -10.91
CA THR A 4 19.36 28.66 -11.87
C THR A 4 20.07 27.35 -11.60
N TRP A 5 19.40 26.42 -10.93
CA TRP A 5 19.88 25.05 -10.82
C TRP A 5 20.08 24.51 -12.24
N ASP A 6 21.32 24.17 -12.58
CA ASP A 6 21.62 23.40 -13.78
C ASP A 6 20.80 22.11 -13.70
N LYS A 7 19.83 21.98 -14.61
CA LYS A 7 19.07 20.74 -14.79
C LYS A 7 20.06 19.70 -15.29
N TRP A 8 20.50 18.83 -14.39
CA TRP A 8 21.42 17.73 -14.71
C TRP A 8 20.77 16.56 -15.45
N ASP A 9 19.49 16.67 -15.80
CA ASP A 9 18.80 15.62 -16.54
C ASP A 9 17.94 16.21 -17.66
N THR A 10 17.98 15.51 -18.79
CA THR A 10 17.32 15.75 -20.07
C THR A 10 17.98 16.80 -20.99
N ARG A 11 18.70 16.29 -22.01
CA ARG A 11 18.83 16.97 -23.29
C ARG A 11 17.43 17.24 -23.82
N THR A 12 17.00 18.50 -23.79
CA THR A 12 15.72 18.95 -24.33
C THR A 12 15.50 18.45 -25.76
N GLY A 13 14.47 17.60 -25.92
CA GLY A 13 13.64 17.43 -27.13
C GLY A 13 14.29 17.18 -28.49
N THR A 14 15.53 16.71 -28.57
CA THR A 14 16.18 16.45 -29.86
C THR A 14 15.78 15.08 -30.40
N GLU A 15 14.91 15.07 -31.42
CA GLU A 15 14.49 13.86 -32.13
C GLU A 15 15.72 13.12 -32.71
N GLY A 16 15.94 11.88 -32.26
CA GLY A 16 17.09 11.05 -32.69
C GLY A 16 18.18 10.81 -31.64
N ALA A 17 18.09 11.40 -30.45
CA ALA A 17 19.00 11.09 -29.35
C ALA A 17 18.68 9.72 -28.69
N PRO A 18 19.68 9.00 -28.14
CA PRO A 18 19.44 7.79 -27.33
C PRO A 18 18.52 8.13 -26.16
N ARG A 19 17.44 7.38 -26.00
CA ARG A 19 16.48 7.55 -24.91
C ARG A 19 16.95 6.79 -23.68
N GLU A 20 16.97 7.45 -22.53
CA GLU A 20 17.10 6.78 -21.23
C GLU A 20 15.76 6.15 -20.82
N LEU A 21 15.77 5.22 -19.86
CA LEU A 21 14.57 4.48 -19.46
C LEU A 21 13.42 5.44 -19.09
N CYS A 22 12.33 5.36 -19.84
CA CYS A 22 11.05 6.05 -19.59
C CYS A 22 11.04 7.58 -19.77
N THR A 23 11.58 8.08 -20.88
CA THR A 23 11.39 9.47 -21.32
C THR A 23 10.92 9.56 -22.78
N ASP A 24 10.24 10.64 -23.14
CA ASP A 24 9.98 11.03 -24.54
C ASP A 24 10.74 12.31 -24.91
N TYR A 25 10.43 12.89 -26.08
CA TYR A 25 11.03 14.16 -26.54
C TYR A 25 10.35 15.41 -25.96
N SER A 26 9.33 15.24 -25.12
CA SER A 26 8.69 16.33 -24.38
C SER A 26 9.57 16.82 -23.22
N GLY A 27 10.59 16.02 -22.86
CA GLY A 27 11.50 16.32 -21.75
C GLY A 27 10.97 15.81 -20.40
N ASP A 28 9.90 15.02 -20.42
CA ASP A 28 9.30 14.46 -19.21
C ASP A 28 9.82 13.06 -18.94
N THR A 29 10.23 12.82 -17.70
CA THR A 29 10.54 11.49 -17.18
C THR A 29 9.24 10.88 -16.66
N PHE A 30 8.72 9.87 -17.34
CA PHE A 30 7.53 9.18 -16.91
C PHE A 30 7.86 8.33 -15.67
N ARG A 31 6.91 8.26 -14.73
CA ARG A 31 7.00 7.27 -13.65
C ARG A 31 6.94 5.89 -14.31
N LEU A 32 8.04 5.16 -14.25
CA LEU A 32 8.06 3.70 -14.44
C LEU A 32 6.86 3.14 -13.65
N PHE A 33 5.90 2.55 -14.37
CA PHE A 33 4.62 1.99 -13.86
C PHE A 33 3.40 2.92 -13.69
N ALA A 34 3.41 4.14 -14.22
CA ALA A 34 2.18 4.92 -14.42
C ALA A 34 1.97 5.15 -15.91
N SER A 35 1.06 4.39 -16.53
CA SER A 35 0.62 4.71 -17.88
C SER A 35 -0.28 5.95 -17.83
N GLU A 36 -0.08 6.93 -18.72
CA GLU A 36 -1.01 8.07 -18.85
C GLU A 36 -2.42 7.61 -19.24
N THR A 37 -2.56 6.45 -19.88
CA THR A 37 -3.88 5.85 -20.18
C THR A 37 -4.59 5.24 -18.95
N ASP A 38 -3.91 5.11 -17.81
CA ASP A 38 -4.53 4.65 -16.56
C ASP A 38 -5.12 5.80 -15.74
N ASP A 39 -4.96 7.06 -16.17
CA ASP A 39 -5.60 8.20 -15.52
C ASP A 39 -7.05 8.30 -16.01
N GLY A 40 -7.97 7.69 -15.26
CA GLY A 40 -9.43 7.73 -15.49
C GLY A 40 -10.12 6.38 -15.72
N ALA A 41 -9.36 5.29 -15.87
CA ALA A 41 -9.91 3.93 -15.96
C ALA A 41 -9.68 3.15 -14.66
N ALA A 42 -10.67 2.35 -14.26
CA ALA A 42 -10.54 1.47 -13.10
C ALA A 42 -9.52 0.36 -13.39
N TYR A 43 -8.48 0.24 -12.56
CA TYR A 43 -7.49 -0.83 -12.67
C TYR A 43 -7.26 -1.48 -11.30
N ASP A 44 -7.16 -2.81 -11.26
CA ASP A 44 -7.01 -3.56 -10.02
C ASP A 44 -5.58 -3.44 -9.48
N ARG A 45 -5.41 -2.76 -8.34
CA ARG A 45 -4.17 -2.78 -7.55
C ARG A 45 -4.37 -3.57 -6.27
N MET A 46 -3.43 -4.45 -5.98
CA MET A 46 -3.38 -5.14 -4.71
C MET A 46 -1.96 -5.32 -4.19
N PHE A 47 -1.84 -5.37 -2.88
CA PHE A 47 -0.63 -5.86 -2.21
C PHE A 47 -1.03 -6.68 -0.98
N VAL A 48 -0.13 -7.59 -0.57
CA VAL A 48 -0.34 -8.46 0.59
C VAL A 48 0.81 -8.27 1.57
N LEU A 49 0.48 -8.00 2.82
CA LEU A 49 1.42 -7.99 3.93
C LEU A 49 1.26 -9.28 4.74
N ALA A 50 2.39 -9.93 5.01
CA ALA A 50 2.44 -11.07 5.91
C ALA A 50 2.97 -10.60 7.28
N THR A 51 2.31 -11.01 8.36
CA THR A 51 2.79 -10.72 9.73
C THR A 51 3.78 -11.76 10.25
N ASP A 52 4.24 -12.69 9.41
CA ASP A 52 5.27 -13.67 9.79
C ASP A 52 6.62 -12.96 9.82
N LEU A 53 7.01 -12.51 11.00
CA LEU A 53 8.28 -11.82 11.27
C LEU A 53 9.41 -12.79 11.65
N THR A 54 9.24 -14.10 11.46
CA THR A 54 10.25 -15.08 11.89
C THR A 54 11.14 -15.53 10.72
N GLU A 55 12.43 -15.22 10.83
CA GLU A 55 13.49 -15.63 9.90
C GLU A 55 13.61 -17.18 9.75
N ASN A 56 12.97 -17.94 10.65
CA ASN A 56 13.11 -19.41 10.74
C ASN A 56 11.80 -20.19 10.87
N LYS A 57 10.62 -19.60 10.60
CA LYS A 57 9.31 -20.29 10.69
C LYS A 57 9.09 -21.10 11.97
N ARG A 58 9.80 -20.79 13.06
CA ARG A 58 9.47 -21.31 14.40
C ARG A 58 8.24 -20.55 14.81
N GLY A 59 7.10 -21.05 14.33
CA GLY A 59 5.80 -20.42 14.47
C GLY A 59 5.62 -20.00 15.91
N MET A 60 5.20 -18.76 16.13
CA MET A 60 4.90 -18.28 17.46
C MET A 60 4.00 -19.30 18.16
N ASN A 61 4.42 -19.76 19.33
CA ASN A 61 3.63 -20.70 20.14
C ASN A 61 2.33 -20.07 20.65
N TYR A 62 2.21 -18.74 20.52
CA TYR A 62 1.09 -17.96 21.00
C TYR A 62 0.12 -17.64 19.88
N VAL A 63 -1.16 -17.71 20.23
CA VAL A 63 -2.24 -17.25 19.37
C VAL A 63 -2.52 -15.79 19.74
N LYS A 64 -2.60 -14.93 18.71
CA LYS A 64 -2.90 -13.51 18.86
C LYS A 64 -4.22 -13.17 18.19
N ARG A 65 -4.94 -12.23 18.76
CA ARG A 65 -6.14 -11.64 18.18
C ARG A 65 -5.80 -10.24 17.70
N LEU A 66 -6.02 -9.99 16.42
CA LEU A 66 -5.89 -8.67 15.82
C LEU A 66 -7.23 -7.96 15.98
N THR A 67 -7.19 -6.81 16.65
CA THR A 67 -8.36 -6.00 17.05
C THR A 67 -8.43 -4.67 16.33
N LYS A 68 -7.27 -4.11 15.94
CA LYS A 68 -7.18 -2.79 15.32
C LYS A 68 -5.93 -2.66 14.46
N MET A 69 -6.07 -1.99 13.33
CA MET A 69 -4.98 -1.58 12.45
C MET A 69 -5.18 -0.13 12.04
N ARG A 70 -4.18 0.72 12.28
CA ARG A 70 -4.19 2.08 11.77
C ARG A 70 -3.39 2.14 10.48
N CYS A 71 -4.08 2.27 9.35
CA CYS A 71 -3.45 2.31 8.04
C CYS A 71 -3.16 3.75 7.65
N ILE A 72 -1.99 3.98 7.03
CA ILE A 72 -1.56 5.29 6.56
C ILE A 72 -1.51 5.27 5.04
N PHE A 73 -2.27 6.17 4.43
CA PHE A 73 -2.28 6.38 2.98
C PHE A 73 -1.91 7.81 2.64
N ARG A 74 -1.28 8.02 1.49
CA ARG A 74 -1.25 9.34 0.87
C ARG A 74 -2.61 9.60 0.25
N ASN A 75 -3.13 10.80 0.46
CA ASN A 75 -4.37 11.24 -0.16
C ASN A 75 -4.20 11.36 -1.68
N GLU A 76 -5.12 10.78 -2.44
CA GLU A 76 -5.23 10.88 -3.89
C GLU A 76 -6.64 11.40 -4.28
N ASP A 77 -7.20 12.27 -3.44
CA ASP A 77 -8.51 12.95 -3.51
C ASP A 77 -9.74 12.08 -3.29
N ALA A 78 -9.79 10.90 -3.91
CA ALA A 78 -10.94 9.99 -3.77
C ALA A 78 -10.57 8.51 -3.94
N GLY A 79 -11.41 7.64 -3.38
CA GLY A 79 -11.39 6.21 -3.69
C GLY A 79 -11.70 5.31 -2.51
N THR A 80 -11.69 4.00 -2.75
CA THR A 80 -11.99 3.01 -1.71
C THR A 80 -11.06 1.82 -1.81
N VAL A 81 -10.41 1.49 -0.70
CA VAL A 81 -9.54 0.32 -0.57
C VAL A 81 -10.25 -0.74 0.25
N ASP A 82 -10.54 -1.87 -0.36
CA ASP A 82 -11.05 -3.05 0.32
C ASP A 82 -9.92 -3.79 1.03
N VAL A 83 -10.17 -4.15 2.28
CA VAL A 83 -9.20 -4.84 3.13
C VAL A 83 -9.69 -6.24 3.41
N TYR A 84 -8.80 -7.21 3.22
CA TYR A 84 -9.05 -8.61 3.46
C TYR A 84 -8.01 -9.20 4.41
N ILE A 85 -8.40 -10.22 5.14
CA ILE A 85 -7.52 -11.00 5.99
C ILE A 85 -7.60 -12.48 5.62
N LYS A 86 -6.51 -13.19 5.84
CA LYS A 86 -6.44 -14.65 5.71
C LYS A 86 -5.60 -15.19 6.86
N ARG A 87 -6.15 -16.14 7.61
CA ARG A 87 -5.55 -16.69 8.83
C ARG A 87 -4.82 -17.98 8.54
N ASP A 88 -3.63 -18.15 9.11
CA ASP A 88 -2.87 -19.41 9.14
C ASP A 88 -2.91 -20.18 7.78
N TYR A 89 -3.71 -21.26 7.71
CA TYR A 89 -3.85 -22.13 6.54
C TYR A 89 -5.22 -22.06 5.86
N GLU A 90 -6.00 -21.00 6.10
CA GLU A 90 -7.26 -20.80 5.39
C GLU A 90 -7.04 -20.83 3.87
N SER A 91 -8.01 -21.27 3.10
CA SER A 91 -7.95 -21.22 1.64
C SER A 91 -8.46 -19.89 1.10
N SER A 92 -9.50 -19.34 1.73
CA SER A 92 -10.23 -18.16 1.26
C SER A 92 -9.87 -16.89 2.04
N TRP A 93 -9.87 -15.76 1.33
CA TRP A 93 -9.77 -14.42 1.92
C TRP A 93 -11.10 -14.03 2.58
N GLN A 94 -11.03 -13.42 3.76
CA GLN A 94 -12.18 -12.85 4.47
C GLN A 94 -12.14 -11.33 4.33
N SER A 95 -13.25 -10.70 3.92
CA SER A 95 -13.34 -9.24 3.94
C SER A 95 -13.42 -8.75 5.39
N ILE A 96 -12.61 -7.75 5.73
CA ILE A 96 -12.59 -7.15 7.08
C ILE A 96 -13.06 -5.69 7.10
N GLY A 97 -13.36 -5.14 5.93
CA GLY A 97 -13.87 -3.78 5.77
C GLY A 97 -13.31 -3.10 4.54
N SER A 98 -13.72 -1.85 4.37
CA SER A 98 -13.21 -0.96 3.34
C SER A 98 -12.80 0.38 3.96
N ILE A 99 -11.85 1.03 3.32
CA ILE A 99 -11.27 2.29 3.73
C ILE A 99 -11.59 3.32 2.64
N SER A 100 -12.33 4.37 2.97
CA SER A 100 -12.47 5.53 2.07
C SER A 100 -11.19 6.35 2.12
N LEU A 101 -10.66 6.69 0.95
CA LEU A 101 -9.51 7.59 0.79
C LEU A 101 -9.95 9.04 0.59
N ASP A 102 -11.22 9.35 0.87
CA ASP A 102 -11.74 10.70 0.75
C ASP A 102 -11.25 11.51 1.96
N GLY A 103 -10.57 12.63 1.70
CA GLY A 103 -10.07 13.50 2.77
C GLY A 103 -9.45 14.78 2.21
N THR A 104 -9.15 15.72 3.10
CA THR A 104 -8.52 17.01 2.74
C THR A 104 -7.05 17.07 3.13
N GLU A 105 -6.60 16.18 4.01
CA GLU A 105 -5.22 16.13 4.51
C GLU A 105 -4.30 15.41 3.52
N GLU A 106 -3.00 15.72 3.50
CA GLU A 106 -2.04 15.01 2.62
C GLU A 106 -1.90 13.53 3.00
N PHE A 107 -2.00 13.22 4.30
CA PHE A 107 -1.89 11.87 4.84
C PHE A 107 -3.16 11.49 5.58
N LEU A 108 -3.70 10.32 5.23
CA LEU A 108 -4.92 9.79 5.83
C LEU A 108 -4.55 8.68 6.81
N PHE A 109 -5.01 8.82 8.05
CA PHE A 109 -4.84 7.82 9.12
C PHE A 109 -6.20 7.16 9.37
N LEU A 110 -6.32 5.91 8.96
CA LEU A 110 -7.62 5.24 8.83
C LEU A 110 -7.60 3.92 9.60
N ASP A 111 -8.51 3.80 10.56
CA ASP A 111 -8.58 2.66 11.46
C ASP A 111 -9.48 1.56 10.89
N VAL A 112 -8.98 0.32 10.88
CA VAL A 112 -9.74 -0.90 10.58
C VAL A 112 -9.78 -1.75 11.83
N TYR A 113 -10.96 -2.29 12.16
CA TYR A 113 -11.19 -3.06 13.38
C TYR A 113 -11.49 -4.53 13.05
N PRO A 114 -10.49 -5.30 12.59
CA PRO A 114 -10.66 -6.74 12.43
C PRO A 114 -10.93 -7.38 13.80
N ASN A 115 -11.60 -8.53 13.81
CA ASN A 115 -11.82 -9.30 15.02
C ASN A 115 -11.48 -10.77 14.77
N TYR A 116 -10.19 -11.01 14.50
CA TYR A 116 -9.71 -12.32 14.07
C TYR A 116 -8.54 -12.80 14.92
N THR A 117 -8.56 -14.10 15.20
CA THR A 117 -7.57 -14.79 16.01
C THR A 117 -6.79 -15.78 15.14
N ALA A 118 -5.46 -15.68 15.13
CA ALA A 118 -4.55 -16.55 14.38
C ALA A 118 -3.14 -16.52 14.95
N LYS A 119 -2.26 -17.42 14.49
CA LYS A 119 -0.82 -17.29 14.73
C LYS A 119 -0.20 -16.32 13.71
N ASN A 120 -0.61 -16.46 12.45
CA ASN A 120 -0.17 -15.63 11.34
C ASN A 120 -1.35 -15.03 10.58
N PHE A 121 -1.20 -13.78 10.17
CA PHE A 121 -2.14 -13.09 9.30
C PHE A 121 -1.47 -12.73 7.97
N LEU A 122 -2.20 -12.93 6.89
CA LEU A 122 -1.99 -12.24 5.63
C LEU A 122 -3.05 -11.17 5.51
N ILE A 123 -2.65 -9.93 5.27
CA ILE A 123 -3.54 -8.79 5.12
C ILE A 123 -3.39 -8.29 3.69
N LYS A 124 -4.50 -8.24 2.94
CA LYS A 124 -4.53 -7.79 1.55
C LYS A 124 -5.30 -6.49 1.47
N PHE A 125 -4.73 -5.52 0.78
CA PHE A 125 -5.41 -4.29 0.39
C PHE A 125 -5.63 -4.35 -1.12
N SER A 126 -6.85 -4.05 -1.55
CA SER A 126 -7.27 -4.13 -2.95
C SER A 126 -8.09 -2.91 -3.29
N ALA A 127 -7.86 -2.30 -4.44
CA ALA A 127 -8.69 -1.20 -4.92
C ALA A 127 -8.71 -1.18 -6.44
N GLN A 128 -9.75 -0.58 -7.01
CA GLN A 128 -9.83 -0.30 -8.44
C GLN A 128 -9.40 1.14 -8.79
N ASN A 129 -9.10 1.94 -7.78
CA ASN A 129 -8.57 3.29 -7.89
C ASN A 129 -7.07 3.32 -7.54
N ARG A 130 -6.44 4.44 -7.89
CA ARG A 130 -5.09 4.77 -7.43
C ARG A 130 -5.07 4.90 -5.91
N PHE A 131 -4.11 4.25 -5.26
CA PHE A 131 -3.79 4.50 -3.85
C PHE A 131 -2.28 4.41 -3.64
N ARG A 132 -1.76 5.13 -2.64
CA ARG A 132 -0.38 4.99 -2.15
C ARG A 132 -0.39 4.67 -0.67
N PHE A 133 -0.04 3.43 -0.38
CA PHE A 133 0.10 2.93 0.97
C PHE A 133 1.47 3.31 1.53
N LEU A 134 1.49 3.88 2.74
CA LEU A 134 2.71 4.32 3.41
C LEU A 134 3.10 3.38 4.55
N GLY A 135 2.12 2.82 5.26
CA GLY A 135 2.39 1.91 6.36
C GLY A 135 1.17 1.57 7.19
N ILE A 136 1.37 0.70 8.17
CA ILE A 136 0.39 0.39 9.22
C ILE A 136 1.05 0.61 10.57
N ILE A 137 0.33 1.24 11.47
CA ILE A 137 0.66 1.33 12.89
C ILE A 137 -0.15 0.27 13.62
N PHE A 138 0.55 -0.51 14.44
CA PHE A 138 -0.05 -1.37 15.45
C PHE A 138 0.25 -0.77 16.82
N ASP A 139 -0.78 -0.29 17.48
CA ASP A 139 -0.71 0.28 18.83
C ASP A 139 -0.82 -0.84 19.89
N GLU A 140 -0.73 -0.49 21.18
CA GLU A 140 -0.86 -1.47 22.28
C GLU A 140 -2.20 -2.22 22.27
N ASP A 141 -3.27 -1.58 21.79
CA ASP A 141 -4.63 -2.14 21.67
C ASP A 141 -4.86 -2.89 20.35
N SER A 142 -3.87 -2.98 19.46
CA SER A 142 -3.98 -3.66 18.16
C SER A 142 -3.93 -5.18 18.25
N PHE A 143 -3.27 -5.72 19.27
CA PHE A 143 -3.14 -7.16 19.47
C PHE A 143 -3.44 -7.58 20.91
N GLU A 144 -4.29 -8.60 21.04
CA GLU A 144 -4.51 -9.31 22.29
C GLU A 144 -3.82 -10.69 22.24
N ILE A 145 -2.94 -10.98 23.21
CA ILE A 145 -2.28 -12.28 23.33
C ILE A 145 -3.21 -13.21 24.12
N LEU A 146 -3.68 -14.27 23.47
CA LEU A 146 -4.66 -15.20 24.06
C LEU A 146 -4.02 -16.45 24.69
N GLY A 147 -2.68 -16.54 24.70
CA GLY A 147 -1.91 -17.63 25.33
C GLY A 147 -1.31 -18.63 24.33
N SER A 148 -0.53 -19.57 24.86
CA SER A 148 0.07 -20.67 24.08
C SER A 148 -0.87 -21.88 24.07
N ARG A 149 -1.11 -22.45 22.89
CA ARG A 149 -1.65 -23.81 22.76
C ARG A 149 -0.51 -24.78 22.49
#